data_AF-X1R5V0-F1
#
_entry.id   AF-X1R5V0-F1
#
_cell.length_a   1.000
_cell.length_b   1.000
_cell.length_c   1.000
_cell.angle_alpha   90.00
_cell.angle_beta   90.00
_cell.angle_gamma   90.00
#
_symmetry.space_group_name_H-M   'P 1'
#
loop_
_entity.id
_entity.type
_entity.pdbx_description
1 polymer ?
#
loop_
_entity_poly.entity_id
_entity_poly.type
_entity_poly.pdbx_seq_one_letter_code
_entity_poly.pdbx_strand_id
1 'polypeptide(L)'
;MPKIIEWFTDAATAANTAKDGTGAINFLLKADVDTYIDRIVFRAAGSNVASVARLWLNTGETNTVASNNTLLTEITLPATTLSETSQLAEQKIVADLWLPAGYRLAFTLGTAVSAGYLVYIVGGTYQDLQSNQGTN
;
A
#
# COMPACT_ATOMS: atom_id res chain seq x y z
N MET A 1 20.82 1.99 -1.82
CA MET A 1 19.78 2.17 -0.78
C MET A 1 18.45 1.95 -1.48
N PRO A 2 17.47 1.23 -0.89
CA PRO A 2 16.19 0.96 -1.55
C PRO A 2 15.56 2.29 -2.00
N LYS A 3 15.29 2.44 -3.29
CA LYS A 3 14.81 3.71 -3.85
C LYS A 3 13.72 3.52 -4.91
N ILE A 4 12.59 3.01 -4.45
CA ILE A 4 11.28 3.34 -5.03
C ILE A 4 10.37 3.71 -3.86
N ILE A 5 9.97 4.98 -3.83
CA ILE A 5 8.90 5.51 -2.98
C ILE A 5 7.76 5.86 -3.92
N GLU A 6 6.87 4.93 -4.14
CA GLU A 6 5.60 5.20 -4.83
C GLU A 6 4.56 5.62 -3.80
N TRP A 7 3.92 6.76 -4.07
CA TRP A 7 2.91 7.36 -3.22
C TRP A 7 1.55 7.12 -3.86
N PHE A 8 0.61 6.61 -3.07
CA PHE A 8 -0.79 6.82 -3.40
C PHE A 8 -1.10 8.29 -3.11
N THR A 9 -1.37 9.07 -4.16
CA THR A 9 -1.39 10.55 -4.09
C THR A 9 -2.65 11.10 -3.44
N ASP A 10 -3.73 10.34 -3.43
CA ASP A 10 -5.00 10.74 -2.81
C ASP A 10 -5.18 10.05 -1.45
N ALA A 11 -5.88 10.69 -0.51
CA ALA A 11 -6.20 10.02 0.74
C ALA A 11 -7.29 8.97 0.49
N ALA A 12 -7.01 7.69 0.80
CA ALA A 12 -8.01 6.63 0.65
C ALA A 12 -9.11 6.77 1.71
N THR A 13 -10.36 6.95 1.26
CA THR A 13 -11.54 7.15 2.13
C THR A 13 -12.62 6.10 1.95
N ALA A 14 -12.70 5.48 0.76
CA ALA A 14 -13.77 4.55 0.42
C ALA A 14 -13.54 3.16 1.02
N ALA A 15 -14.63 2.55 1.53
CA ALA A 15 -14.64 1.15 1.91
C ALA A 15 -14.69 0.25 0.68
N ASN A 16 -14.06 -0.92 0.77
CA ASN A 16 -14.37 -2.05 -0.09
C ASN A 16 -15.12 -3.11 0.72
N THR A 17 -16.36 -3.37 0.32
CA THR A 17 -17.22 -4.39 0.95
C THR A 17 -17.01 -5.78 0.37
N ALA A 18 -16.38 -5.90 -0.81
CA ALA A 18 -16.00 -7.17 -1.39
C ALA A 18 -14.87 -7.83 -0.57
N LYS A 19 -14.92 -9.15 -0.46
CA LYS A 19 -13.99 -9.96 0.36
C LYS A 19 -12.99 -10.76 -0.47
N ASP A 20 -12.98 -10.54 -1.77
CA ASP A 20 -12.24 -11.30 -2.78
C ASP A 20 -11.29 -10.42 -3.60
N GLY A 21 -11.03 -9.20 -3.15
CA GLY A 21 -10.18 -8.24 -3.86
C GLY A 21 -10.81 -7.69 -5.14
N THR A 22 -12.12 -7.83 -5.34
CA THR A 22 -12.83 -7.12 -6.41
C THR A 22 -13.35 -5.76 -5.94
N GLY A 23 -13.94 -4.97 -6.84
CA GLY A 23 -14.50 -3.66 -6.52
C GLY A 23 -13.49 -2.52 -6.52
N ALA A 24 -13.72 -1.49 -5.71
CA ALA A 24 -12.84 -0.33 -5.63
C ALA A 24 -11.56 -0.70 -4.85
N ILE A 25 -10.44 -0.75 -5.56
CA ILE A 25 -9.11 -1.05 -5.04
C ILE A 25 -8.20 0.15 -5.27
N ASN A 26 -7.37 0.46 -4.28
CA ASN A 26 -6.31 1.46 -4.41
C ASN A 26 -5.00 0.74 -4.77
N PHE A 27 -4.52 0.90 -6.00
CA PHE A 27 -3.23 0.37 -6.41
C PHE A 27 -2.09 1.22 -5.85
N LEU A 28 -1.12 0.57 -5.22
CA LEU A 28 0.06 1.21 -4.63
C LEU A 28 1.27 1.16 -5.55
N LEU A 29 1.43 0.05 -6.27
CA LEU A 29 2.56 -0.21 -7.16
C LEU A 29 2.12 -1.15 -8.28
N LYS A 30 2.58 -0.86 -9.49
CA LYS A 30 2.61 -1.80 -10.61
C LYS A 30 4.09 -2.10 -10.92
N ALA A 31 4.53 -3.32 -10.66
CA ALA A 31 5.92 -3.69 -10.89
C ALA A 31 6.17 -3.82 -12.41
N ASP A 32 6.95 -2.90 -12.99
CA ASP A 32 7.43 -3.04 -14.37
C ASP A 32 8.67 -3.94 -14.47
N VAL A 33 9.38 -4.12 -13.35
CA VAL A 33 10.52 -5.04 -13.18
C VAL A 33 10.42 -5.71 -11.80
N ASP A 34 11.19 -6.77 -11.58
CA ASP A 34 11.27 -7.41 -10.26
C ASP A 34 11.68 -6.39 -9.20
N THR A 35 10.79 -6.19 -8.23
CA THR A 35 10.89 -5.09 -7.26
C THR A 35 10.81 -5.64 -5.84
N TYR A 36 11.74 -5.24 -4.98
CA TYR A 36 11.70 -5.59 -3.57
C TYR A 36 10.91 -4.56 -2.77
N ILE A 37 10.05 -5.05 -1.88
CA ILE A 37 9.20 -4.26 -1.00
C ILE A 37 9.62 -4.54 0.44
N ASP A 38 10.20 -3.54 1.10
CA ASP A 38 10.62 -3.61 2.51
C ASP A 38 9.40 -3.42 3.41
N ARG A 39 8.68 -2.30 3.24
CA ARG A 39 7.51 -1.98 4.06
C ARG A 39 6.48 -1.13 3.32
N ILE A 40 5.25 -1.22 3.81
CA ILE A 40 4.14 -0.35 3.42
C ILE A 40 3.72 0.44 4.66
N VAL A 41 3.56 1.75 4.51
CA VAL A 41 3.21 2.65 5.61
C VAL A 41 1.87 3.31 5.36
N PHE A 42 1.00 3.23 6.35
CA PHE A 42 -0.30 3.89 6.40
C PHE A 42 -0.21 5.05 7.37
N ARG A 43 -0.39 6.27 6.86
CA ARG A 43 -0.45 7.49 7.65
C ARG A 43 -1.86 8.07 7.55
N ALA A 44 -2.51 8.25 8.70
CA ALA A 44 -3.80 8.93 8.73
C ALA A 44 -3.64 10.39 8.30
N ALA A 45 -4.50 10.85 7.40
CA ALA A 45 -4.52 12.24 6.94
C ALA A 45 -5.29 13.17 7.92
N GLY A 46 -5.96 12.61 8.92
CA GLY A 46 -6.69 13.36 9.95
C GLY A 46 -7.53 12.45 10.82
N SER A 47 -8.68 12.95 11.28
CA SER A 47 -9.59 12.19 12.12
C SER A 47 -10.34 11.12 11.33
N ASN A 48 -10.24 9.87 11.76
CA ASN A 48 -10.86 8.72 11.11
C ASN A 48 -11.51 7.79 12.16
N VAL A 49 -12.59 7.11 11.75
CA VAL A 49 -13.11 5.96 12.49
C VAL A 49 -12.17 4.76 12.31
N ALA A 50 -12.24 3.79 13.24
CA ALA A 50 -11.44 2.57 13.14
C ALA A 50 -11.78 1.78 11.87
N SER A 51 -10.75 1.24 11.23
CA SER A 51 -10.85 0.48 9.98
C SER A 51 -9.80 -0.63 9.94
N VAL A 52 -9.76 -1.37 8.85
CA VAL A 52 -8.73 -2.38 8.56
C VAL A 52 -8.23 -2.11 7.16
N ALA A 53 -6.90 -2.02 6.99
CA ALA A 53 -6.28 -2.05 5.69
C ALA A 53 -6.00 -3.50 5.30
N ARG A 54 -6.47 -3.92 4.13
CA ARG A 54 -6.18 -5.24 3.56
C ARG A 54 -5.28 -5.06 2.36
N LEU A 55 -4.20 -5.83 2.32
CA LEU A 55 -3.20 -5.81 1.27
C LEU A 55 -3.47 -6.96 0.30
N TRP A 56 -3.53 -6.64 -0.99
CA TRP A 56 -3.85 -7.56 -2.06
C TRP A 56 -2.69 -7.65 -3.04
N LEU A 57 -2.31 -8.88 -3.38
CA LEU A 57 -1.48 -9.16 -4.53
C LEU A 57 -2.40 -9.40 -5.74
N ASN A 58 -2.16 -8.68 -6.82
CA ASN A 58 -2.87 -8.87 -8.08
C ASN A 58 -1.91 -9.34 -9.17
N THR A 59 -2.37 -10.25 -10.02
CA THR A 59 -1.58 -10.91 -11.07
C THR A 59 -1.17 -10.00 -12.23
N GLY A 60 -1.57 -8.72 -12.22
CA GLY A 60 -1.39 -7.78 -13.33
C GLY A 60 -2.63 -7.62 -14.21
N GLU A 61 -3.59 -8.51 -14.04
CA GLU A 61 -4.86 -8.59 -14.77
C GLU A 61 -5.96 -7.76 -14.10
N THR A 62 -7.15 -7.73 -14.73
CA THR A 62 -8.30 -6.98 -14.19
C THR A 62 -8.64 -7.39 -12.75
N ASN A 63 -8.83 -6.41 -11.88
CA ASN A 63 -9.17 -6.64 -10.47
C ASN A 63 -10.63 -7.05 -10.26
N THR A 64 -11.47 -6.95 -11.28
CA THR A 64 -12.89 -7.35 -11.22
C THR A 64 -13.09 -8.87 -11.18
N VAL A 65 -12.02 -9.65 -11.41
CA VAL A 65 -12.04 -11.11 -11.37
C VAL A 65 -11.36 -11.57 -10.09
N ALA A 66 -12.11 -12.21 -9.20
CA ALA A 66 -11.63 -12.66 -7.88
C ALA A 66 -10.34 -13.49 -7.95
N SER A 67 -10.19 -14.38 -8.93
CA SER A 67 -9.00 -15.23 -9.07
C SER A 67 -7.71 -14.49 -9.40
N ASN A 68 -7.81 -13.21 -9.82
CA ASN A 68 -6.65 -12.39 -10.10
C ASN A 68 -6.11 -11.70 -8.84
N ASN A 69 -6.83 -11.79 -7.72
CA ASN A 69 -6.49 -11.11 -6.48
C ASN A 69 -6.32 -12.11 -5.33
N THR A 70 -5.25 -11.96 -4.58
CA THR A 70 -4.96 -12.77 -3.40
C THR A 70 -4.74 -11.85 -2.21
N LEU A 71 -5.45 -12.11 -1.11
CA LEU A 71 -5.21 -11.40 0.15
C LEU A 71 -3.84 -11.82 0.69
N LEU A 72 -2.92 -10.87 0.84
CA LEU A 72 -1.61 -11.10 1.44
C LEU A 72 -1.67 -11.04 2.95
N THR A 73 -2.23 -9.95 3.48
CA THR A 73 -2.30 -9.68 4.92
C THR A 73 -3.26 -8.53 5.19
N GLU A 74 -3.54 -8.28 6.47
CA GLU A 74 -4.31 -7.13 6.92
C GLU A 74 -3.70 -6.52 8.19
N ILE A 75 -3.94 -5.22 8.37
CA ILE A 75 -3.48 -4.46 9.54
C ILE A 75 -4.62 -3.61 10.10
N THR A 76 -4.73 -3.60 11.41
CA THR A 76 -5.67 -2.74 12.12
C THR A 76 -5.29 -1.28 11.95
N LEU A 77 -6.27 -0.46 11.55
CA LEU A 77 -6.15 0.98 11.53
C LEU A 77 -7.00 1.53 12.69
N PRO A 78 -6.40 1.89 13.84
CA PRO A 78 -7.16 2.40 14.97
C PRO A 78 -7.82 3.74 14.61
N ALA A 79 -8.86 4.10 15.36
CA ALA A 79 -9.47 5.42 15.25
C ALA A 79 -8.41 6.50 15.54
N THR A 80 -8.44 7.58 14.76
CA THR A 80 -7.49 8.70 14.89
C THR A 80 -8.25 9.99 15.19
N THR A 81 -7.64 10.84 16.01
CA THR A 81 -8.07 12.22 16.23
C THR A 81 -6.96 13.13 15.75
N LEU A 82 -7.25 14.01 14.79
CA LEU A 82 -6.29 14.98 14.26
C LEU A 82 -5.70 15.82 15.39
N SER A 83 -4.39 16.03 15.34
CA SER A 83 -3.67 16.93 16.22
C SER A 83 -2.62 17.71 15.43
N GLU A 84 -2.59 19.02 15.65
CA GLU A 84 -1.57 19.92 15.11
C GLU A 84 -0.34 20.03 16.02
N THR A 85 -0.40 19.42 17.22
CA THR A 85 0.64 19.52 18.25
C THR A 85 1.24 18.16 18.64
N SER A 86 0.63 17.06 18.20
CA SER A 86 1.08 15.71 18.49
C SER A 86 1.09 14.85 17.23
N GLN A 87 2.10 13.99 17.11
CA GLN A 87 2.24 13.09 15.99
C GLN A 87 1.14 12.00 16.01
N LEU A 88 0.51 11.76 14.85
CA LEU A 88 -0.36 10.61 14.65
C LEU A 88 0.46 9.32 14.49
N ALA A 89 -0.02 8.24 15.10
CA ALA A 89 0.62 6.93 14.99
C ALA A 89 0.50 6.36 13.58
N GLU A 90 1.62 5.96 13.00
CA GLU A 90 1.68 5.27 11.71
C GLU A 90 1.47 3.77 11.89
N GLN A 91 0.74 3.16 10.95
CA GLN A 91 0.62 1.70 10.89
C GLN A 91 1.53 1.19 9.78
N LYS A 92 2.30 0.13 10.04
CA LYS A 92 3.32 -0.37 9.12
C LYS A 92 3.21 -1.87 8.95
N ILE A 93 3.21 -2.29 7.70
CA ILE A 93 3.35 -3.70 7.32
C ILE A 93 4.79 -3.89 6.87
N VAL A 94 5.54 -4.76 7.55
CA VAL A 94 6.82 -5.26 7.04
C VAL A 94 6.48 -6.32 6.01
N ALA A 95 6.79 -6.06 4.75
CA ALA A 95 6.40 -6.92 3.64
C ALA A 95 7.46 -7.99 3.36
N ASP A 96 8.74 -7.60 3.39
CA ASP A 96 9.90 -8.45 3.04
C ASP A 96 9.63 -9.33 1.80
N LEU A 97 9.10 -8.70 0.76
CA LEU A 97 8.52 -9.39 -0.39
C LEU A 97 9.19 -8.96 -1.69
N TRP A 98 9.55 -9.94 -2.52
CA TRP A 98 9.88 -9.73 -3.92
C TRP A 98 8.62 -9.80 -4.77
N LEU A 99 8.29 -8.69 -5.43
CA LEU A 99 7.19 -8.58 -6.37
C LEU A 99 7.70 -8.80 -7.80
N PRO A 100 7.27 -9.88 -8.50
CA PRO A 100 7.69 -10.12 -9.87
C PRO A 100 7.16 -9.06 -10.83
N ALA A 101 7.87 -8.83 -11.94
CA ALA A 101 7.40 -7.96 -13.01
C ALA A 101 6.00 -8.36 -13.51
N GLY A 102 5.14 -7.37 -13.76
CA GLY A 102 3.75 -7.52 -14.19
C GLY A 102 2.74 -7.55 -13.05
N TYR A 103 3.15 -7.93 -11.83
CA TYR A 103 2.24 -7.97 -10.68
C TYR A 103 1.96 -6.58 -10.13
N ARG A 104 0.83 -6.47 -9.41
CA ARG A 104 0.40 -5.23 -8.78
C ARG A 104 0.18 -5.44 -7.29
N LEU A 105 0.60 -4.46 -6.51
CA LEU A 105 0.29 -4.39 -5.09
C LEU A 105 -0.81 -3.37 -4.86
N ALA A 106 -1.81 -3.75 -4.10
CA ALA A 106 -2.98 -2.91 -3.88
C ALA A 106 -3.51 -3.03 -2.46
N PHE A 107 -4.30 -2.06 -2.02
CA PHE A 107 -4.97 -2.14 -0.72
C PHE A 107 -6.42 -1.68 -0.76
N THR A 108 -7.15 -2.07 0.27
CA THR A 108 -8.54 -1.68 0.50
C THR A 108 -8.78 -1.34 1.96
N LEU A 109 -9.76 -0.48 2.23
CA LEU A 109 -10.24 -0.21 3.58
C LEU A 109 -11.50 -1.03 3.89
N GLY A 110 -11.59 -1.57 5.10
CA GLY A 110 -12.77 -2.31 5.55
C GLY A 110 -13.97 -1.44 5.90
N THR A 111 -13.73 -0.19 6.29
CA THR A 111 -14.73 0.80 6.66
C THR A 111 -14.39 2.13 6.00
N ALA A 112 -15.40 2.87 5.56
CA ALA A 112 -15.22 4.19 4.97
C ALA A 112 -14.80 5.17 6.06
N VAL A 113 -13.86 6.05 5.73
CA VAL A 113 -13.26 7.00 6.67
C VAL A 113 -13.28 8.41 6.08
N SER A 114 -13.31 9.43 6.94
CA SER A 114 -13.55 10.82 6.49
C SER A 114 -12.28 11.50 5.98
N ALA A 115 -11.20 11.49 6.75
CA ALA A 115 -9.96 12.17 6.38
C ALA A 115 -9.10 11.30 5.46
N GLY A 116 -9.18 9.98 5.62
CA GLY A 116 -8.49 9.01 4.79
C GLY A 116 -7.07 8.68 5.25
N TYR A 117 -6.42 7.84 4.45
CA TYR A 117 -5.04 7.39 4.68
C TYR A 117 -4.18 7.70 3.47
N LEU A 118 -3.04 8.36 3.72
CA LEU A 118 -1.93 8.47 2.77
C LEU A 118 -1.08 7.21 2.93
N VAL A 119 -0.86 6.51 1.82
CA VAL A 119 -0.18 5.22 1.83
C VAL A 119 1.00 5.28 0.88
N TYR A 120 2.14 4.78 1.34
CA TYR A 120 3.36 4.73 0.55
C TYR A 120 4.14 3.47 0.81
N ILE A 121 4.92 3.08 -0.20
CA ILE A 121 5.82 1.94 -0.15
C ILE A 121 7.24 2.42 0.03
N VAL A 122 8.02 1.68 0.80
CA VAL A 122 9.49 1.76 0.76
C VAL A 122 9.99 0.46 0.18
N GLY A 123 10.69 0.55 -0.94
CA GLY A 123 11.24 -0.59 -1.66
C GLY A 123 12.30 -0.14 -2.64
N GLY A 124 12.70 -1.03 -3.55
CA GLY A 124 13.61 -0.68 -4.64
C GLY A 124 13.91 -1.87 -5.54
N THR A 125 14.47 -1.58 -6.70
CA THR A 125 14.93 -2.60 -7.65
C THR A 125 16.43 -2.86 -7.48
N TYR A 126 16.90 -3.97 -8.04
CA TYR A 126 18.33 -4.24 -8.11
C TYR A 126 19.08 -3.21 -8.99
N GLN A 127 18.41 -2.65 -10.01
CA GLN A 127 18.99 -1.63 -10.88
C GLN A 127 19.21 -0.29 -10.12
N ASP A 128 18.35 0.03 -9.16
CA ASP A 128 18.54 1.18 -8.25
C ASP A 128 19.75 1.00 -7.31
N LEU A 129 20.15 -0.25 -7.04
CA LEU A 129 21.38 -0.53 -6.31
C LEU A 129 22.62 -0.35 -7.18
N GLN A 130 22.56 -0.70 -8.47
CA GLN A 130 23.71 -0.61 -9.38
C GLN A 130 23.98 0.81 -9.88
N SER A 131 22.95 1.61 -10.17
CA SER A 131 23.12 3.00 -10.64
C SER A 131 23.77 3.93 -9.60
N ASN A 132 23.80 3.51 -8.33
CA ASN A 132 24.40 4.25 -7.23
C ASN A 132 25.82 3.74 -6.87
N GLN A 133 26.44 2.90 -7.72
CA GLN A 133 27.74 2.25 -7.47
C GLN A 133 28.84 2.60 -8.52
N GLY A 134 28.73 3.70 -9.25
CA GLY A 134 29.83 4.27 -10.06
C GLY A 134 29.40 5.58 -10.73
N THR A 135 30.17 6.66 -10.77
CA THR A 135 31.62 6.83 -10.98
C THR A 135 32.42 7.27 -9.74
N ASN A 136 33.50 6.55 -9.45
CA ASN A 136 34.73 7.14 -8.89
C ASN A 136 35.52 7.81 -10.01
#